data_AF-A0A4Q7NV06-F1
#
_entry.id   AF-A0A4Q7NV06-F1
#
_cell.length_a   1.000
_cell.length_b   1.000
_cell.length_c   1.000
_cell.angle_alpha   90.00
_cell.angle_beta   90.00
_cell.angle_gamma   90.00
#
_symmetry.space_group_name_H-M   'P 1'
#
loop_
_entity.id
_entity.type
_entity.pdbx_description
1 polymer ?
#
loop_
_entity_poly.entity_id
_entity_poly.type
_entity_poly.pdbx_seq_one_letter_code
_entity_poly.pdbx_strand_id
1 'polypeptide(L)'
;MDLVRGELVALLDHAHDRLEQRLEGMTDDELRWTPTDDDRIGIAWRLQHLTRLFTEPRAWTWLGAEPPAPRGGPEQVTVASVRAALRAAFARWRDLVAEVDDLALPVGPAAGAYASATRLAFVLHVVDELVHHAAEAALLRDLYARQVRLAGCSCRPEAELTRYVRTCDHCDTEHSSPHCVHDQRQAPCPECDVVPVPQLG
;
A
#
# COMPACT_ATOMS: atom_id res chain seq x y z
N MET A 1 24.79 -1.45 -22.40
CA MET A 1 23.37 -1.62 -22.04
C MET A 1 23.18 -2.75 -21.05
N ASP A 2 23.94 -3.84 -21.17
CA ASP A 2 23.88 -4.99 -20.24
C ASP A 2 24.11 -4.65 -18.77
N LEU A 3 25.04 -3.73 -18.45
CA LEU A 3 25.23 -3.28 -17.07
C LEU A 3 23.96 -2.61 -16.52
N VAL A 4 23.38 -1.65 -17.25
CA VAL A 4 22.18 -0.93 -16.82
C VAL A 4 21.02 -1.89 -16.59
N ARG A 5 20.83 -2.85 -17.51
CA ARG A 5 19.82 -3.89 -17.34
C ARG A 5 20.06 -4.74 -16.10
N GLY A 6 21.29 -5.21 -15.91
CA GLY A 6 21.66 -5.99 -14.72
C GLY A 6 21.37 -5.26 -13.43
N GLU A 7 21.71 -3.97 -13.35
CA GLU A 7 21.42 -3.12 -12.18
C GLU A 7 19.91 -2.89 -11.97
N LEU A 8 19.11 -2.73 -13.04
CA LEU A 8 17.66 -2.62 -12.93
C LEU A 8 17.02 -3.90 -12.39
N VAL A 9 17.45 -5.05 -12.92
CA VAL A 9 17.00 -6.36 -12.50
C VAL A 9 17.39 -6.62 -11.04
N ALA A 10 18.60 -6.23 -10.63
CA ALA A 10 19.02 -6.30 -9.22
C ALA A 10 18.22 -5.36 -8.31
N LEU A 11 17.91 -4.14 -8.76
CA LEU A 11 17.07 -3.20 -8.01
C LEU A 11 15.63 -3.71 -7.85
N LEU A 12 15.06 -4.32 -8.89
CA LEU A 12 13.75 -4.95 -8.84
C LEU A 12 13.71 -6.10 -7.81
N ASP A 13 14.71 -6.98 -7.83
CA ASP A 13 14.83 -8.04 -6.81
C ASP A 13 14.91 -7.45 -5.42
N HIS A 14 15.79 -6.48 -5.22
CA HIS A 14 15.99 -5.87 -3.91
C HIS A 14 14.69 -5.25 -3.36
N ALA A 15 13.95 -4.53 -4.21
CA ALA A 15 12.68 -3.92 -3.82
C ALA A 15 11.61 -4.99 -3.50
N HIS A 16 11.50 -6.03 -4.33
CA HIS A 16 10.56 -7.12 -4.11
C HIS A 16 10.90 -7.95 -2.87
N ASP A 17 12.17 -8.27 -2.64
CA ASP A 17 12.63 -9.03 -1.48
C ASP A 17 12.36 -8.29 -0.18
N ARG A 18 12.55 -6.96 -0.15
CA ARG A 18 12.17 -6.14 1.00
C ARG A 18 10.68 -6.21 1.30
N LEU A 19 9.84 -6.21 0.26
CA LEU A 19 8.41 -6.43 0.42
C LEU A 19 8.12 -7.83 0.96
N GLU A 20 8.69 -8.88 0.37
CA GLU A 20 8.45 -10.26 0.80
C GLU A 20 8.89 -10.51 2.25
N GLN A 21 10.08 -10.04 2.63
CA GLN A 21 10.56 -10.08 4.02
C GLN A 21 9.59 -9.34 4.93
N ARG A 22 9.09 -8.19 4.49
CA ARG A 22 8.10 -7.48 5.26
C ARG A 22 6.82 -8.29 5.39
N LEU A 23 6.34 -9.00 4.38
CA LEU A 23 5.10 -9.79 4.47
C LEU A 23 5.24 -11.11 5.26
N GLU A 24 6.42 -11.44 5.78
CA GLU A 24 6.62 -12.61 6.63
C GLU A 24 5.78 -12.53 7.92
N GLY A 25 5.20 -13.68 8.29
CA GLY A 25 4.33 -13.81 9.47
C GLY A 25 2.96 -13.11 9.35
N MET A 26 2.65 -12.48 8.22
CA MET A 26 1.37 -11.79 8.01
C MET A 26 0.19 -12.78 8.08
N THR A 27 -0.87 -12.39 8.78
CA THR A 27 -2.08 -13.20 8.94
C THR A 27 -3.20 -12.76 8.00
N ASP A 28 -4.18 -13.63 7.79
CA ASP A 28 -5.37 -13.31 7.01
C ASP A 28 -6.23 -12.19 7.65
N ASP A 29 -6.21 -12.06 8.98
CA ASP A 29 -6.87 -10.96 9.69
C ASP A 29 -6.17 -9.63 9.45
N GLU A 30 -4.83 -9.63 9.47
CA GLU A 30 -4.02 -8.46 9.11
C GLU A 30 -4.28 -8.02 7.66
N LEU A 31 -4.43 -8.99 6.73
CA LEU A 31 -4.74 -8.70 5.33
C LEU A 31 -6.08 -7.99 5.14
N ARG A 32 -7.09 -8.41 5.91
CA ARG A 32 -8.45 -7.86 5.87
C ARG A 32 -8.58 -6.55 6.65
N TRP A 33 -7.61 -6.20 7.46
CA TRP A 33 -7.68 -5.01 8.29
C TRP A 33 -7.55 -3.72 7.46
N THR A 34 -8.39 -2.74 7.78
CA THR A 34 -8.32 -1.39 7.24
C THR A 34 -8.24 -0.37 8.38
N PRO A 35 -7.40 0.68 8.25
CA PRO A 35 -7.33 1.76 9.24
C PRO A 35 -8.50 2.74 9.14
N THR A 36 -9.22 2.73 8.01
CA THR A 36 -10.31 3.64 7.64
C THR A 36 -11.41 2.89 6.89
N ASP A 37 -12.54 3.56 6.65
CA ASP A 37 -13.65 3.02 5.83
C ASP A 37 -13.33 2.99 4.32
N ASP A 38 -12.29 3.71 3.87
CA ASP A 38 -11.79 3.61 2.50
C ASP A 38 -10.91 2.36 2.35
N ASP A 39 -11.43 1.36 1.64
CA ASP A 39 -10.80 0.07 1.37
C ASP A 39 -9.52 0.19 0.52
N ARG A 40 -9.33 1.30 -0.18
CA ARG A 40 -8.09 1.62 -0.90
C ARG A 40 -6.94 1.94 0.04
N ILE A 41 -7.23 2.24 1.31
CA ILE A 41 -6.23 2.51 2.36
C ILE A 41 -5.87 1.21 3.12
N GLY A 42 -6.06 0.03 2.53
CA GLY A 42 -5.77 -1.28 3.14
C GLY A 42 -4.52 -1.99 2.59
N ILE A 43 -4.01 -2.99 3.32
CA ILE A 43 -2.88 -3.82 2.85
C ILE A 43 -3.30 -4.67 1.65
N ALA A 44 -4.50 -5.25 1.68
CA ALA A 44 -5.05 -6.03 0.56
C ALA A 44 -5.02 -5.25 -0.76
N TRP A 45 -5.44 -3.97 -0.73
CA TRP A 45 -5.41 -3.13 -1.93
C TRP A 45 -3.99 -2.93 -2.45
N ARG A 46 -3.00 -2.71 -1.58
CA ARG A 46 -1.59 -2.50 -1.95
C ARG A 46 -1.03 -3.73 -2.65
N LEU A 47 -1.24 -4.92 -2.08
CA LEU A 47 -0.75 -6.17 -2.67
C LEU A 47 -1.45 -6.50 -3.99
N GLN A 48 -2.75 -6.24 -4.08
CA GLN A 48 -3.49 -6.41 -5.33
C GLN A 48 -3.06 -5.39 -6.39
N HIS A 49 -2.82 -4.14 -6.00
CA HIS A 49 -2.31 -3.09 -6.88
C HIS A 49 -0.95 -3.48 -7.44
N LEU A 50 0.00 -3.90 -6.59
CA LEU A 50 1.30 -4.39 -7.02
C LEU A 50 1.22 -5.61 -7.93
N THR A 51 0.27 -6.51 -7.69
CA THR A 51 0.04 -7.64 -8.61
C THR A 51 -0.40 -7.11 -9.98
N ARG A 52 -1.35 -6.16 -10.02
CA ARG A 52 -1.84 -5.55 -11.26
C ARG A 52 -0.77 -4.74 -11.98
N LEU A 53 0.11 -4.07 -11.26
CA LEU A 53 1.25 -3.33 -11.80
C LEU A 53 2.08 -4.19 -12.77
N PHE A 54 2.22 -5.50 -12.49
CA PHE A 54 2.97 -6.45 -13.32
C PHE A 54 2.12 -7.19 -14.37
N THR A 55 0.79 -7.17 -14.26
CA THR A 55 -0.10 -7.95 -15.14
C THR A 55 -0.98 -7.13 -16.07
N GLU A 56 -1.18 -5.84 -15.79
CA GLU A 56 -1.98 -4.96 -16.65
C GLU A 56 -1.37 -4.90 -18.06
N PRO A 57 -2.19 -4.79 -19.13
CA PRO A 57 -1.70 -4.81 -20.51
C PRO A 57 -0.58 -3.80 -20.79
N ARG A 58 -0.63 -2.63 -20.14
CA ARG A 58 0.41 -1.60 -20.28
C ARG A 58 1.80 -2.09 -19.84
N ALA A 59 1.89 -2.95 -18.82
CA ALA A 59 3.17 -3.43 -18.30
C ALA A 59 3.97 -4.27 -19.32
N TRP A 60 3.29 -4.80 -20.33
CA TRP A 60 3.85 -5.66 -21.36
C TRP A 60 3.99 -4.92 -22.69
N THR A 61 2.88 -4.33 -23.16
CA THR A 61 2.81 -3.62 -24.44
C THR A 61 3.80 -2.46 -24.53
N TRP A 62 4.02 -1.74 -23.43
CA TRP A 62 4.96 -0.62 -23.36
C TRP A 62 6.42 -1.07 -23.45
N LEU A 63 6.70 -2.35 -23.18
CA LEU A 63 8.00 -2.97 -23.35
C LEU A 63 8.12 -3.74 -24.68
N GLY A 64 7.09 -3.67 -25.54
CA GLY A 64 7.06 -4.36 -26.84
C GLY A 64 6.68 -5.84 -26.75
N ALA A 65 6.09 -6.28 -25.64
CA ALA A 65 5.65 -7.66 -25.44
C ALA A 65 4.12 -7.78 -25.43
N GLU A 66 3.63 -8.97 -25.80
CA GLU A 66 2.21 -9.30 -25.69
C GLU A 66 1.86 -9.58 -24.21
N PRO A 67 0.76 -9.00 -23.68
CA PRO A 67 0.34 -9.30 -22.33
C PRO A 67 -0.05 -10.78 -22.16
N PRO A 68 0.21 -11.38 -20.98
CA PRO A 68 -0.24 -12.72 -20.69
C PRO A 68 -1.77 -12.76 -20.72
N ALA A 69 -2.31 -13.93 -21.06
CA ALA A 69 -3.75 -14.16 -20.98
C ALA A 69 -4.27 -13.80 -19.58
N PRO A 70 -5.44 -13.14 -19.48
CA PRO A 70 -6.06 -12.85 -18.19
C PRO A 70 -6.20 -14.14 -17.38
N ARG A 71 -5.74 -14.13 -16.13
CA ARG A 71 -6.00 -15.21 -15.18
C ARG A 71 -7.21 -14.83 -14.34
N GLY A 72 -8.05 -15.81 -14.04
CA GLY A 72 -9.07 -15.65 -13.01
C GLY A 72 -8.41 -15.29 -11.67
N GLY A 73 -9.11 -14.48 -10.87
CA GLY A 73 -8.70 -14.21 -9.49
C GLY A 73 -8.68 -15.49 -8.66
N PRO A 74 -7.98 -15.50 -7.51
CA PRO A 74 -8.01 -16.65 -6.62
C PRO A 74 -9.46 -16.90 -6.14
N GLU A 75 -9.82 -18.18 -5.98
CA GLU A 75 -11.14 -18.57 -5.46
C GLU A 75 -11.37 -18.05 -4.03
N GLN A 76 -10.29 -17.94 -3.25
CA GLN A 76 -10.30 -17.36 -1.91
C GLN A 76 -9.15 -16.37 -1.75
N VAL A 77 -9.45 -15.22 -1.15
CA VAL A 77 -8.48 -14.17 -0.86
C VAL A 77 -7.86 -14.44 0.52
N THR A 78 -6.65 -14.99 0.52
CA THR A 78 -5.83 -15.26 1.71
C THR A 78 -4.44 -14.66 1.51
N VAL A 79 -3.67 -14.46 2.58
CA VAL A 79 -2.28 -13.98 2.48
C VAL A 79 -1.47 -14.91 1.57
N ALA A 80 -1.65 -16.22 1.71
CA ALA A 80 -0.96 -17.20 0.89
C ALA A 80 -1.31 -17.04 -0.61
N SER A 81 -2.60 -16.92 -0.97
CA SER A 81 -3.01 -16.80 -2.36
C SER A 81 -2.58 -15.46 -2.99
N VAL A 82 -2.68 -14.36 -2.23
CA VAL A 82 -2.26 -13.03 -2.66
C VAL A 82 -0.74 -12.95 -2.86
N ARG A 83 0.06 -13.46 -1.92
CA ARG A 83 1.53 -13.48 -2.05
C ARG A 83 1.98 -14.37 -3.21
N ALA A 84 1.35 -15.53 -3.40
CA ALA A 84 1.67 -16.41 -4.51
C ALA A 84 1.37 -15.73 -5.87
N ALA A 85 0.24 -15.04 -5.98
CA ALA A 85 -0.12 -14.29 -7.19
C ALA A 85 0.86 -13.15 -7.48
N LEU A 86 1.21 -12.36 -6.46
CA LEU A 86 2.19 -11.27 -6.56
C LEU A 86 3.55 -11.79 -7.01
N ARG A 87 4.08 -12.82 -6.34
CA ARG A 87 5.39 -13.42 -6.68
C ARG A 87 5.42 -13.95 -8.11
N ALA A 88 4.36 -14.64 -8.54
CA ALA A 88 4.27 -15.16 -9.90
C ALA A 88 4.18 -14.03 -10.94
N ALA A 89 3.47 -12.95 -10.62
CA ALA A 89 3.36 -11.78 -11.49
C ALA A 89 4.70 -11.04 -11.60
N PHE A 90 5.36 -10.79 -10.46
CA PHE A 90 6.69 -10.19 -10.39
C PHE A 90 7.70 -10.99 -11.19
N ALA A 91 7.81 -12.31 -10.97
CA ALA A 91 8.78 -13.16 -11.65
C ALA A 91 8.66 -13.05 -13.19
N ARG A 92 7.44 -13.14 -13.72
CA ARG A 92 7.22 -13.02 -15.17
C ARG A 92 7.58 -11.65 -15.73
N TRP A 93 7.24 -10.58 -15.00
CA TRP A 93 7.53 -9.23 -15.46
C TRP A 93 9.02 -8.88 -15.33
N ARG A 94 9.68 -9.36 -14.27
CA ARG A 94 11.12 -9.33 -14.10
C ARG A 94 11.83 -10.01 -15.26
N ASP A 95 11.42 -11.23 -15.62
CA ASP A 95 11.99 -11.98 -16.75
C ASP A 95 11.81 -11.19 -18.05
N LEU A 96 10.66 -10.54 -18.26
CA LEU A 96 10.46 -9.64 -19.40
C LEU A 96 11.50 -8.50 -19.39
N VAL A 97 11.71 -7.80 -18.27
CA VAL A 97 12.71 -6.72 -18.17
C VAL A 97 14.13 -7.21 -18.49
N ALA A 98 14.46 -8.44 -18.08
CA ALA A 98 15.74 -9.07 -18.40
C ALA A 98 15.92 -9.35 -19.91
N GLU A 99 14.83 -9.45 -20.67
CA GLU A 99 14.85 -9.76 -22.11
C GLU A 99 14.48 -8.56 -23.02
N VAL A 100 14.06 -7.41 -22.48
CA VAL A 100 13.67 -6.23 -23.30
C VAL A 100 14.83 -5.80 -24.21
N ASP A 101 14.69 -5.84 -25.53
CA ASP A 101 15.80 -5.55 -26.45
C ASP A 101 16.60 -4.26 -26.14
N ASP A 102 15.99 -3.09 -26.37
CA ASP A 102 16.62 -1.78 -26.16
C ASP A 102 15.78 -0.92 -25.23
N LEU A 103 16.35 -0.61 -24.06
CA LEU A 103 15.75 0.22 -23.01
C LEU A 103 15.69 1.71 -23.39
N ALA A 104 16.48 2.16 -24.36
CA ALA A 104 16.48 3.54 -24.84
C ALA A 104 15.36 3.83 -25.86
N LEU A 105 14.72 2.79 -26.40
CA LEU A 105 13.60 2.99 -27.33
C LEU A 105 12.43 3.70 -26.66
N PRO A 106 11.70 4.56 -27.39
CA PRO A 106 10.45 5.12 -26.93
C PRO A 106 9.43 4.02 -26.63
N VAL A 107 8.57 4.26 -25.63
CA VAL A 107 7.45 3.37 -25.32
C VAL A 107 6.48 3.26 -26.50
N GLY A 108 6.29 4.37 -27.23
CA GLY A 108 5.50 4.43 -28.45
C GLY A 108 4.03 4.84 -28.24
N PRO A 109 3.24 4.93 -29.33
CA PRO A 109 1.91 5.55 -29.33
C PRO A 109 0.91 4.96 -28.33
N ALA A 110 1.06 3.68 -27.97
CA ALA A 110 0.22 3.02 -26.98
C ALA A 110 0.28 3.67 -25.57
N ALA A 111 1.32 4.46 -25.29
CA ALA A 111 1.49 5.17 -24.03
C ALA A 111 0.89 6.59 -24.03
N GLY A 112 0.24 7.01 -25.13
CA GLY A 112 -0.43 8.31 -25.22
C GLY A 112 0.53 9.48 -24.94
N ALA A 113 0.25 10.26 -23.90
CA ALA A 113 1.09 11.39 -23.49
C ALA A 113 2.54 11.00 -23.14
N TYR A 114 2.79 9.72 -22.81
CA TYR A 114 4.11 9.20 -22.50
C TYR A 114 4.80 8.51 -23.68
N ALA A 115 4.27 8.64 -24.90
CA ALA A 115 4.78 7.92 -26.07
C ALA A 115 6.27 8.17 -26.38
N SER A 116 6.79 9.36 -26.02
CA SER A 116 8.19 9.74 -26.19
C SER A 116 9.09 9.36 -25.01
N ALA A 117 8.54 8.92 -23.88
CA ALA A 117 9.33 8.41 -22.77
C ALA A 117 10.06 7.13 -23.21
N THR A 118 11.19 6.82 -22.58
CA THR A 118 11.93 5.59 -22.89
C THR A 118 11.33 4.40 -22.13
N ARG A 119 11.54 3.19 -22.64
CA ARG A 119 11.25 1.95 -21.91
C ARG A 119 11.95 1.92 -20.55
N LEU A 120 13.18 2.43 -20.47
CA LEU A 120 13.91 2.64 -19.22
C LEU A 120 13.13 3.50 -18.22
N ALA A 121 12.63 4.67 -18.65
CA ALA A 121 11.86 5.56 -17.79
C ALA A 121 10.59 4.87 -17.25
N PHE A 122 9.94 4.05 -18.09
CA PHE A 122 8.81 3.25 -17.66
C PHE A 122 9.17 2.18 -16.63
N VAL A 123 10.26 1.41 -16.83
CA VAL A 123 10.72 0.41 -15.85
C VAL A 123 11.07 1.07 -14.52
N LEU A 124 11.76 2.22 -14.55
CA LEU A 124 12.08 2.99 -13.34
C LEU A 124 10.83 3.47 -12.61
N HIS A 125 9.80 3.90 -13.33
CA HIS A 125 8.51 4.24 -12.73
C HIS A 125 7.86 3.02 -12.06
N VAL A 126 7.90 1.84 -12.68
CA VAL A 126 7.37 0.61 -12.05
C VAL A 126 8.17 0.23 -10.79
N VAL A 127 9.49 0.44 -10.79
CA VAL A 127 10.32 0.26 -9.58
C VAL A 127 9.89 1.23 -8.47
N ASP A 128 9.67 2.50 -8.80
CA ASP A 128 9.23 3.52 -7.84
C ASP A 128 7.86 3.17 -7.23
N GLU A 129 6.89 2.76 -8.05
CA GLU A 129 5.57 2.29 -7.60
C GLU A 129 5.68 1.06 -6.68
N LEU A 130 6.59 0.12 -7.00
CA LEU A 130 6.87 -1.04 -6.14
C LEU A 130 7.39 -0.60 -4.78
N VAL A 131 8.39 0.27 -4.74
CA VAL A 131 8.98 0.78 -3.49
C VAL A 131 7.94 1.58 -2.69
N HIS A 132 7.19 2.44 -3.35
CA HIS A 132 6.15 3.27 -2.75
C HIS A 132 5.09 2.42 -2.04
N HIS A 133 4.44 1.49 -2.74
CA HIS A 133 3.39 0.67 -2.14
C HIS A 133 3.92 -0.39 -1.18
N ALA A 134 5.16 -0.86 -1.36
CA ALA A 134 5.80 -1.71 -0.35
C ALA A 134 6.02 -0.97 0.97
N ALA A 135 6.40 0.31 0.93
CA ALA A 135 6.55 1.15 2.10
C ALA A 135 5.18 1.42 2.77
N GLU A 136 4.14 1.69 1.99
CA GLU A 136 2.77 1.83 2.53
C GLU A 136 2.28 0.55 3.20
N ALA A 137 2.49 -0.62 2.57
CA ALA A 137 2.15 -1.90 3.16
C ALA A 137 2.93 -2.11 4.48
N ALA A 138 4.22 -1.80 4.51
CA ALA A 138 5.03 -1.89 5.72
C ALA A 138 4.48 -1.02 6.87
N LEU A 139 4.10 0.23 6.57
CA LEU A 139 3.50 1.15 7.54
C LEU A 139 2.16 0.64 8.06
N LEU A 140 1.29 0.16 7.18
CA LEU A 140 -0.03 -0.37 7.59
C LEU A 140 0.10 -1.58 8.51
N ARG A 141 1.08 -2.45 8.27
CA ARG A 141 1.41 -3.56 9.16
C ARG A 141 1.85 -3.08 10.55
N ASP A 142 2.68 -2.04 10.61
CA ASP A 142 3.05 -1.44 11.89
C ASP A 142 1.85 -0.84 12.64
N LEU A 143 0.93 -0.20 11.91
CA LEU A 143 -0.30 0.34 12.49
C LEU A 143 -1.23 -0.78 12.99
N TYR A 144 -1.37 -1.87 12.23
CA TYR A 144 -2.13 -3.05 12.64
C TYR A 144 -1.55 -3.69 13.90
N ALA A 145 -0.23 -3.87 13.96
CA ALA A 145 0.45 -4.43 15.13
C ALA A 145 0.26 -3.55 16.38
N ARG A 146 0.04 -2.24 16.20
CA ARG A 146 -0.27 -1.29 17.27
C ARG A 146 -1.76 -1.08 17.51
N GLN A 147 -2.64 -1.75 16.75
CA GLN A 147 -4.09 -1.60 16.79
C GLN A 147 -4.57 -0.15 16.65
N VAL A 148 -3.81 0.68 15.91
CA VAL A 148 -4.13 2.10 15.73
C VAL A 148 -5.28 2.24 14.74
N ARG A 149 -6.44 2.71 15.20
CA ARG A 149 -7.49 3.20 14.30
C ARG A 149 -7.25 4.67 14.01
N LEU A 150 -7.09 5.01 12.72
CA LEU A 150 -7.07 6.40 12.29
C LEU A 150 -8.52 6.88 12.22
N ALA A 151 -9.08 7.21 13.39
CA ALA A 151 -10.42 7.76 13.45
C ALA A 151 -10.47 9.07 12.65
N GLY A 152 -11.18 9.06 11.53
CA GLY A 152 -11.67 10.29 10.93
C GLY A 152 -12.67 10.89 11.91
N CYS A 153 -12.39 12.09 12.43
CA CYS A 153 -13.41 12.86 13.15
C CYS A 153 -14.56 13.16 12.16
N SER A 154 -15.57 12.30 12.12
CA SER A 154 -16.83 12.61 11.45
C SER A 154 -17.68 13.43 12.42
N CYS A 155 -17.57 14.75 12.33
CA CYS A 155 -18.57 15.61 12.95
C CYS A 155 -19.86 15.45 12.14
N ARG A 156 -20.84 14.68 12.66
CA ARG A 156 -22.21 14.71 12.11
C ARG A 156 -22.80 16.09 12.39
N PRO A 157 -23.38 16.78 11.40
CA PRO A 157 -24.31 17.86 11.70
C PRO A 157 -25.66 17.22 12.06
N GLU A 158 -25.97 17.08 13.34
CA GLU A 158 -27.36 16.83 13.75
C GLU A 158 -28.09 18.16 13.80
N ALA A 159 -29.05 18.31 12.89
CA ALA A 159 -30.07 19.32 12.98
C ALA A 159 -30.87 19.06 14.25
N GLU A 160 -30.93 20.08 15.11
CA GLU A 160 -31.75 20.15 16.32
C GLU A 160 -31.45 19.07 17.38
N LEU A 161 -30.54 19.35 18.32
CA LEU A 161 -30.71 19.00 19.74
C LEU A 161 -29.66 19.73 20.60
N THR A 162 -30.15 20.43 21.61
CA THR A 162 -29.45 21.38 22.49
C THR A 162 -28.58 20.70 23.56
N ARG A 163 -27.69 19.76 23.17
CA ARG A 163 -26.71 19.18 24.09
C ARG A 163 -25.53 18.56 23.34
N TYR A 164 -24.34 19.11 23.56
CA TYR A 164 -23.10 18.65 22.96
C TYR A 164 -22.67 17.33 23.63
N VAL A 165 -22.95 16.19 23.01
CA VAL A 165 -22.40 14.89 23.42
C VAL A 165 -21.46 14.42 22.31
N ARG A 166 -20.15 14.52 22.54
CA ARG A 166 -19.17 13.78 21.74
C ARG A 166 -19.06 12.38 22.33
N THR A 167 -19.68 11.40 21.67
CA THR A 167 -19.28 10.00 21.87
C THR A 167 -17.94 9.81 21.16
N CYS A 168 -16.87 9.60 21.93
CA CYS A 168 -15.62 9.08 21.44
C CYS A 168 -15.69 7.55 21.58
N ASP A 169 -15.54 6.80 20.50
CA ASP A 169 -15.62 5.33 20.46
C ASP A 169 -14.52 4.61 21.30
N HIS A 170 -13.80 5.33 22.14
CA HIS A 170 -12.73 4.79 22.98
C HIS A 170 -13.03 4.82 24.49
N CYS A 171 -14.08 5.51 24.94
CA CYS A 171 -14.40 5.63 26.36
C CYS A 171 -15.92 5.59 26.60
N ASP A 172 -16.42 4.47 27.13
CA ASP A 172 -17.81 4.26 27.57
C ASP A 172 -18.14 5.02 28.88
N THR A 173 -17.73 6.29 29.00
CA THR A 173 -18.00 7.11 30.19
C THR A 173 -18.55 8.47 29.80
N GLU A 174 -19.84 8.69 30.09
CA GLU A 174 -20.53 9.98 29.91
C GLU A 174 -19.86 11.08 30.75
N HIS A 175 -19.10 11.97 30.10
CA HIS A 175 -18.55 13.14 30.77
C HIS A 175 -19.42 14.37 30.46
N SER A 176 -20.15 14.82 31.47
CA SER A 176 -20.84 16.12 31.46
C SER A 176 -19.87 17.19 31.95
N SER A 177 -19.23 17.95 31.05
CA SER A 177 -18.47 19.14 31.45
C SER A 177 -18.81 20.36 30.55
N PRO A 178 -19.15 21.53 31.11
CA PRO A 178 -19.69 22.68 30.37
C PRO A 178 -18.60 23.63 29.82
N HIS A 179 -17.34 23.20 29.71
CA HIS A 179 -16.22 24.06 29.29
C HIS A 179 -15.47 23.48 28.09
N CYS A 180 -16.06 23.59 26.91
CA CYS A 180 -15.32 23.47 25.64
C CYS A 180 -15.36 24.83 24.93
N VAL A 181 -14.36 25.66 25.20
CA VAL A 181 -14.06 26.85 24.38
C VAL A 181 -13.34 26.35 23.12
N HIS A 182 -13.92 26.66 21.97
CA HIS A 182 -13.31 26.46 20.66
C HIS A 182 -12.00 27.26 20.59
N ASP A 183 -10.88 26.55 20.61
CA ASP A 183 -9.58 26.91 20.02
C ASP A 183 -8.45 26.38 20.91
N GLN A 184 -8.07 25.11 20.74
CA GLN A 184 -6.68 24.66 20.86
C GLN A 184 -6.49 23.42 19.98
N ARG A 185 -5.89 23.63 18.81
CA ARG A 185 -5.08 22.60 18.17
C ARG A 185 -3.85 22.40 19.08
N GLN A 186 -3.51 21.15 19.38
CA GLN A 186 -2.26 20.71 20.05
C GLN A 186 -2.21 20.70 21.59
N ALA A 187 -3.10 19.97 22.27
CA ALA A 187 -2.77 19.42 23.59
C ALA A 187 -3.07 17.90 23.60
N PRO A 188 -2.12 17.04 24.01
CA PRO A 188 -2.42 15.63 24.25
C PRO A 188 -3.36 15.49 25.45
N CYS A 189 -4.25 14.51 25.39
CA CYS A 189 -5.18 14.19 26.47
C CYS A 189 -4.38 13.81 27.73
N PRO A 190 -4.58 14.47 28.89
CA PRO A 190 -3.75 14.25 30.09
C PRO A 190 -3.92 12.85 30.72
N GLU A 191 -4.87 12.04 30.26
CA GLU A 191 -5.13 10.69 30.78
C GLU A 191 -4.57 9.57 29.89
N CYS A 192 -3.97 9.89 28.74
CA CYS A 192 -3.47 8.88 27.79
C CYS A 192 -1.94 8.61 27.88
N ASP A 193 -1.21 9.36 28.71
CA ASP A 193 0.25 9.19 28.90
C ASP A 193 0.57 8.41 30.17
N VAL A 194 0.17 7.14 30.27
CA VAL A 194 0.88 6.17 31.14
C VAL A 194 0.80 4.76 30.55
N VAL A 195 1.75 4.40 29.69
CA VAL A 195 2.15 3.00 29.54
C VAL A 195 3.42 2.83 30.37
N PRO A 196 3.42 2.03 31.46
CA PRO A 196 4.64 1.78 32.20
C PRO A 196 5.59 0.96 31.32
N VAL A 197 6.77 1.49 31.05
CA VAL A 197 7.91 0.72 30.54
C VAL A 197 8.31 -0.26 31.64
N PRO A 198 8.39 -1.58 31.39
CA PRO A 198 8.94 -2.51 32.37
C PRO A 198 10.42 -2.17 32.57
N GLN A 199 10.82 -1.86 33.79
CA GLN A 199 12.24 -1.79 34.13
C GLN A 199 12.83 -3.19 34.04
N LEU A 200 13.73 -3.37 33.07
CA LEU A 200 14.62 -4.53 33.03
C LEU A 200 15.59 -4.39 34.22
N GLY A 201 15.45 -5.31 35.17
CA GLY A 201 16.48 -5.65 36.14
C GLY A 201 17.34 -6.80 35.63
#